data_AF-A0A350WN81-F1
#
_entry.id   AF-A0A350WN81-F1
#
_cell.length_a   1.000
_cell.length_b   1.000
_cell.length_c   1.000
_cell.angle_alpha   90.00
_cell.angle_beta   90.00
_cell.angle_gamma   90.00
#
_symmetry.space_group_name_H-M   'P 1'
#
loop_
_entity.id
_entity.type
_entity.pdbx_description
1 polymer ?
#
loop_
_entity_poly.entity_id
_entity_poly.type
_entity_poly.pdbx_seq_one_letter_code
_entity_poly.pdbx_strand_id
1 'polypeptide(L)'
;MKLNTSKEVWIARVIAWVLLCILSSGILFVTTFMVGPTLFVIPNLTEQIAVALYCPGAESTDLQKGASTPTTTSPSGTRGHTVEITCYFPDGSTDIIDNREFAIASIGGVFGIGGLIGVLVSIPLMLLPFLLIRKRKLPTG
;
A
#
# COMPACT_ATOMS: atom_id res chain seq x y z
N MET A 1 33.20 -33.34 23.35
CA MET A 1 33.11 -32.25 22.35
C MET A 1 31.64 -31.88 22.18
N LYS A 2 31.20 -30.70 22.67
CA LYS A 2 29.75 -30.32 22.70
C LYS A 2 29.46 -28.87 22.27
N LEU A 3 30.47 -28.14 21.79
CA LEU A 3 30.31 -26.71 21.43
C LEU A 3 29.93 -26.45 19.95
N ASN A 4 30.25 -27.34 19.00
CA ASN A 4 30.01 -27.08 17.56
C ASN A 4 28.52 -27.09 17.17
N THR A 5 27.69 -27.91 17.82
CA THR A 5 26.27 -28.05 17.47
C THR A 5 25.47 -26.78 17.76
N SER A 6 25.85 -26.02 18.80
CA SER A 6 25.16 -24.77 19.16
C SER A 6 25.38 -23.66 18.12
N LYS A 7 26.61 -23.57 17.59
CA LYS A 7 27.03 -22.56 16.61
C LYS A 7 26.39 -22.82 15.26
N GLU A 8 26.36 -24.07 14.82
CA GLU A 8 25.71 -24.49 13.57
C GLU A 8 24.19 -24.25 13.58
N VAL A 9 23.52 -24.54 14.70
CA VAL A 9 22.07 -24.26 14.86
C VAL A 9 21.79 -22.76 14.82
N TRP A 10 22.67 -21.94 15.38
CA TRP A 10 22.52 -20.48 15.35
C TRP A 10 22.74 -19.91 13.96
N ILE A 11 23.76 -20.40 13.24
CA ILE A 11 24.03 -20.03 11.84
C ILE A 11 22.85 -20.40 10.93
N ALA A 12 22.31 -21.62 11.06
CA ALA A 12 21.14 -22.06 10.29
C ALA A 12 19.91 -21.17 10.53
N ARG A 13 19.70 -20.72 11.78
CA ARG A 13 18.62 -19.77 12.11
C ARG A 13 18.86 -18.42 11.46
N VAL A 14 20.07 -17.87 11.52
CA VAL A 14 20.40 -16.59 10.89
C VAL A 14 20.16 -16.66 9.38
N ILE A 15 20.62 -17.71 8.71
CA ILE A 15 20.39 -17.91 7.27
C ILE A 15 18.88 -17.97 6.97
N ALA A 16 18.11 -18.72 7.77
CA ALA A 16 16.65 -18.78 7.60
C ALA A 16 15.98 -17.41 7.76
N TRP A 17 16.40 -16.60 8.73
CA TRP A 17 15.90 -15.23 8.91
C TRP A 17 16.27 -14.33 7.74
N VAL A 18 17.51 -14.42 7.24
CA VAL A 18 17.96 -13.64 6.08
C VAL A 18 17.14 -13.98 4.84
N LEU A 19 16.90 -15.27 4.59
CA LEU A 19 16.07 -15.72 3.45
C LEU A 19 14.62 -15.24 3.58
N LEU A 20 14.03 -15.33 4.78
CA LEU A 20 12.69 -14.82 5.04
C LEU A 20 12.61 -13.30 4.88
N CYS A 21 13.62 -12.55 5.33
CA CYS A 21 13.70 -11.11 5.12
C CYS A 21 13.76 -10.77 3.63
N ILE A 22 14.57 -11.47 2.84
CA ILE A 22 14.67 -11.25 1.39
C ILE A 22 13.33 -11.52 0.71
N LEU A 23 12.70 -12.66 1.04
CA LEU A 23 11.40 -13.04 0.48
C LEU A 23 10.30 -12.05 0.85
N SER A 24 10.23 -11.64 2.12
CA SER A 24 9.30 -10.62 2.63
C SER A 24 9.50 -9.27 1.94
N SER A 25 10.75 -8.83 1.77
CA SER A 25 11.10 -7.61 1.05
C SER A 25 10.64 -7.68 -0.41
N GLY A 26 10.83 -8.83 -1.06
CA GLY A 26 10.37 -9.07 -2.42
C GLY A 26 8.84 -8.98 -2.54
N ILE A 27 8.10 -9.56 -1.59
CA ILE A 27 6.62 -9.48 -1.56
C ILE A 27 6.17 -8.02 -1.37
N LEU A 28 6.78 -7.28 -0.44
CA LEU A 28 6.47 -5.87 -0.23
C LEU A 28 6.73 -5.04 -1.48
N PHE A 29 7.83 -5.31 -2.18
CA PHE A 29 8.17 -4.63 -3.43
C PHE A 29 7.14 -4.93 -4.53
N VAL A 30 6.83 -6.20 -4.76
CA VAL A 30 5.87 -6.62 -5.80
C VAL A 30 4.47 -6.08 -5.51
N THR A 31 4.00 -6.18 -4.28
CA THR A 31 2.67 -5.70 -3.91
C THR A 31 2.56 -4.17 -3.98
N THR A 32 3.59 -3.44 -3.54
CA THR A 32 3.60 -1.97 -3.63
C THR A 32 3.65 -1.50 -5.09
N PHE A 33 4.57 -2.05 -5.91
CA PHE A 33 4.86 -1.50 -7.23
C PHE A 33 4.15 -2.19 -8.39
N MET A 34 3.65 -3.41 -8.22
CA MET A 34 2.85 -4.09 -9.25
C MET A 34 1.37 -4.09 -8.89
N VAL A 35 1.01 -4.50 -7.68
CA VAL A 35 -0.41 -4.56 -7.27
C VAL A 35 -0.96 -3.16 -7.01
N GLY A 36 -0.19 -2.29 -6.34
CA GLY A 36 -0.61 -0.91 -6.07
C GLY A 36 -1.13 -0.18 -7.33
N PRO A 37 -0.34 -0.05 -8.41
CA PRO A 37 -0.82 0.60 -9.63
C PRO A 37 -2.03 -0.07 -10.30
N THR A 38 -2.23 -1.37 -10.15
CA THR A 38 -3.43 -2.04 -10.70
C THR A 38 -4.73 -1.57 -10.04
N LEU A 39 -4.65 -0.98 -8.83
CA LEU A 39 -5.81 -0.44 -8.12
C LEU A 39 -6.35 0.84 -8.78
N PHE A 40 -5.59 1.50 -9.66
CA PHE A 40 -6.10 2.63 -10.45
C PHE A 40 -7.25 2.27 -11.38
N VAL A 41 -7.41 0.97 -11.71
CA VAL A 41 -8.49 0.49 -12.59
C VAL A 41 -9.83 0.45 -11.83
N ILE A 42 -9.81 0.44 -10.50
CA ILE A 42 -11.03 0.38 -9.69
C ILE A 42 -11.73 1.74 -9.72
N PRO A 43 -12.96 1.84 -10.23
CA PRO A 43 -13.68 3.10 -10.29
C PRO A 43 -13.93 3.64 -8.88
N ASN A 44 -13.82 4.96 -8.73
CA ASN A 44 -14.08 5.72 -7.50
C ASN A 44 -13.12 5.44 -6.33
N LEU A 45 -12.17 4.51 -6.45
CA LEU A 45 -11.23 4.22 -5.35
C LEU A 45 -10.31 5.42 -5.08
N THR A 46 -9.77 6.04 -6.11
CA THR A 46 -8.89 7.21 -5.99
C THR A 46 -9.62 8.45 -5.46
N GLU A 47 -10.89 8.61 -5.84
CA GLU A 47 -11.79 9.63 -5.29
C GLU A 47 -12.01 9.40 -3.79
N GLN A 48 -12.40 8.20 -3.39
CA GLN A 48 -12.60 7.87 -1.98
C GLN A 48 -11.34 8.06 -1.15
N ILE A 49 -10.17 7.71 -1.68
CA ILE A 49 -8.91 7.94 -0.98
C ILE A 49 -8.65 9.45 -0.82
N ALA A 50 -8.83 10.24 -1.87
CA ALA A 50 -8.61 11.68 -1.80
C ALA A 50 -9.57 12.37 -0.81
N VAL A 51 -10.87 12.02 -0.87
CA VAL A 51 -11.90 12.54 0.04
C VAL A 51 -11.61 12.11 1.48
N ALA A 52 -11.25 10.84 1.71
CA ALA A 52 -10.90 10.37 3.05
C ALA A 52 -9.65 11.05 3.64
N LEU A 53 -8.72 11.50 2.79
CA LEU A 53 -7.48 12.12 3.22
C LEU A 53 -7.59 13.62 3.47
N TYR A 54 -8.31 14.35 2.60
CA TYR A 54 -8.42 15.81 2.66
C TYR A 54 -9.76 16.31 3.20
N CYS A 55 -10.86 15.58 2.97
CA CYS A 55 -12.22 15.95 3.42
C CYS A 55 -12.84 14.89 4.34
N PRO A 56 -12.25 14.60 5.51
CA PRO A 56 -12.79 13.59 6.41
C PRO A 56 -14.18 14.01 6.91
N GLY A 57 -15.20 13.18 6.66
CA GLY A 57 -16.57 13.44 7.12
C GLY A 57 -17.44 14.29 6.20
N ALA A 58 -17.04 14.47 4.93
CA ALA A 58 -17.93 15.03 3.91
C ALA A 58 -19.18 14.13 3.73
N GLU A 59 -20.36 14.76 3.66
CA GLU A 59 -21.65 14.08 3.48
C GLU A 59 -21.91 13.78 2.01
N SER A 60 -21.44 14.65 1.11
CA SER A 60 -21.52 14.47 -0.33
C SER A 60 -20.31 15.10 -1.02
N THR A 61 -20.01 14.58 -2.21
CA THR A 61 -18.91 15.05 -3.05
C THR A 61 -19.43 15.29 -4.46
N ASP A 62 -18.99 16.38 -5.08
CA ASP A 62 -19.20 16.64 -6.50
C ASP A 62 -17.85 16.61 -7.22
N LEU A 63 -17.76 15.79 -8.26
CA LEU A 63 -16.52 15.57 -8.99
C LEU A 63 -16.60 16.25 -10.35
N GLN A 64 -15.91 17.38 -10.48
CA GLN A 64 -15.75 18.07 -11.75
C GLN A 64 -14.50 17.57 -12.48
N LYS A 65 -14.72 16.97 -13.65
CA LYS A 65 -13.65 16.65 -14.59
C LYS A 65 -13.55 17.78 -15.61
N GLY A 66 -12.47 18.54 -15.54
CA GLY A 66 -12.14 19.54 -16.54
C GLY A 66 -11.66 18.93 -17.85
N ALA A 67 -11.43 19.81 -18.83
CA ALA A 67 -11.04 19.43 -20.18
C ALA A 67 -9.74 18.61 -20.21
N SER A 68 -9.69 17.59 -21.06
CA SER A 68 -8.48 16.79 -21.29
C SER A 68 -7.46 17.59 -22.07
N THR A 69 -6.47 18.14 -21.40
CA THR A 69 -5.37 18.84 -22.06
C THR A 69 -4.19 17.90 -22.31
N PRO A 70 -3.45 18.06 -23.42
CA PRO A 70 -2.20 17.33 -23.62
C PRO A 70 -1.23 17.65 -22.48
N THR A 71 -0.79 16.64 -21.72
CA THR A 71 0.25 16.82 -20.69
C THR A 71 1.65 16.91 -21.29
N THR A 72 1.78 16.72 -22.61
CA THR A 72 3.05 16.85 -23.34
C THR A 72 2.82 17.59 -24.66
N THR A 73 3.89 18.17 -25.21
CA THR A 73 3.91 18.80 -26.53
C THR A 73 3.86 17.80 -27.70
N SER A 74 3.94 16.49 -27.43
CA SER A 74 3.85 15.45 -28.46
C SER A 74 2.39 15.15 -28.82
N PRO A 75 2.03 15.02 -30.11
CA PRO A 75 0.69 14.63 -30.55
C PRO A 75 0.28 13.21 -30.12
N SER A 76 1.25 12.36 -29.75
CA SER A 76 1.04 11.03 -29.14
C SER A 76 1.12 11.04 -27.61
N GLY A 77 1.16 12.22 -27.00
CA GLY A 77 1.29 12.40 -25.57
C GLY A 77 0.11 11.87 -24.77
N THR A 78 0.37 11.52 -23.52
CA THR A 78 -0.68 11.32 -22.53
C THR A 78 -1.51 12.59 -22.41
N ARG A 79 -2.83 12.44 -22.31
CA ARG A 79 -3.77 13.52 -22.00
C ARG A 79 -4.05 13.48 -20.51
N GLY A 80 -3.83 14.61 -19.84
CA GLY A 80 -4.21 14.79 -18.44
C GLY A 80 -5.61 15.40 -18.39
N HIS A 81 -6.43 14.92 -17.47
CA HIS A 81 -7.65 15.60 -17.07
C HIS A 81 -7.36 16.38 -15.79
N THR A 82 -7.85 17.61 -15.70
CA THR A 82 -7.93 18.28 -14.40
C THR A 82 -9.11 17.68 -13.65
N VAL A 83 -8.87 17.22 -12.43
CA VAL A 83 -9.93 16.73 -11.53
C VAL A 83 -10.00 17.71 -10.37
N GLU A 84 -11.20 18.17 -10.07
CA GLU A 84 -11.50 19.03 -8.93
C GLU A 84 -12.68 18.42 -8.19
N ILE A 85 -12.52 18.20 -6.88
CA ILE A 85 -13.55 17.57 -6.05
C ILE A 85 -14.01 18.60 -5.04
N THR A 86 -15.29 18.95 -5.08
CA THR A 86 -15.91 19.79 -4.05
C THR A 86 -16.56 18.89 -3.01
N CYS A 87 -16.15 19.05 -1.76
CA CYS A 87 -16.66 18.34 -0.60
C CYS A 87 -17.70 19.21 0.11
N TYR A 88 -18.86 18.64 0.45
CA TYR A 88 -19.90 19.31 1.23
C TYR A 88 -19.98 18.70 2.63
N PHE A 89 -19.89 19.52 3.65
CA PHE A 89 -19.91 19.11 5.05
C PHE A 89 -21.28 19.35 5.70
N PRO A 90 -21.62 18.61 6.76
CA PRO A 90 -22.91 18.72 7.45
C PRO A 90 -23.13 20.08 8.14
N ASP A 91 -22.07 20.87 8.33
CA ASP A 91 -22.13 22.25 8.84
C ASP A 91 -22.44 23.28 7.73
N GLY A 92 -22.60 22.83 6.48
CA GLY A 92 -22.83 23.68 5.31
C GLY A 92 -21.56 24.31 4.74
N SER A 93 -20.38 24.00 5.28
CA SER A 93 -19.10 24.41 4.70
C SER A 93 -18.75 23.58 3.47
N THR A 94 -17.94 24.16 2.59
CA THR A 94 -17.42 23.49 1.40
C THR A 94 -15.92 23.58 1.34
N ASP A 95 -15.27 22.49 0.96
CA ASP A 95 -13.83 22.46 0.71
C ASP A 95 -13.56 21.90 -0.70
N ILE A 96 -12.45 22.31 -1.30
CA ILE A 96 -12.11 22.00 -2.68
C ILE A 96 -10.77 21.30 -2.71
N ILE A 97 -10.75 20.07 -3.21
CA ILE A 97 -9.53 19.32 -3.48
C ILE A 97 -9.09 19.62 -4.90
N ASP A 98 -7.95 20.30 -5.01
CA ASP A 98 -7.32 20.63 -6.29
C ASP A 98 -6.72 19.40 -6.98
N ASN A 99 -6.54 19.52 -8.29
CA ASN A 99 -5.95 18.46 -9.12
C ASN A 99 -4.59 17.94 -8.61
N ARG A 100 -3.77 18.82 -8.02
CA ARG A 100 -2.45 18.43 -7.48
C ARG A 100 -2.60 17.58 -6.22
N GLU A 101 -3.51 17.96 -5.33
CA GLU A 101 -3.77 17.24 -4.08
C GLU A 101 -4.38 15.87 -4.37
N PHE A 102 -5.34 15.84 -5.30
CA PHE A 102 -5.92 14.61 -5.81
C PHE A 102 -4.87 13.68 -6.44
N ALA A 103 -3.95 14.20 -7.25
CA ALA A 103 -2.89 13.40 -7.86
C ALA A 103 -1.95 12.79 -6.80
N ILE A 104 -1.58 13.56 -5.78
CA ILE A 104 -0.71 13.07 -4.70
C ILE A 104 -1.43 12.01 -3.85
N ALA A 105 -2.69 12.26 -3.45
CA ALA A 105 -3.47 11.31 -2.66
C ALA A 105 -3.77 10.02 -3.44
N SER A 106 -4.08 10.11 -4.73
CA SER A 106 -4.35 8.93 -5.54
C SER A 106 -3.10 8.06 -5.73
N ILE A 107 -1.95 8.65 -6.05
CA ILE A 107 -0.66 7.94 -6.15
C ILE A 107 -0.30 7.36 -4.78
N GLY A 108 -0.15 8.21 -3.76
CA GLY A 108 0.25 7.76 -2.42
C GLY A 108 -0.70 6.71 -1.85
N GLY A 109 -1.99 6.87 -2.11
CA GLY A 109 -3.05 5.95 -1.73
C GLY A 109 -2.90 4.56 -2.31
N VAL A 110 -2.78 4.43 -3.64
CA VAL A 110 -2.74 3.11 -4.27
C VAL A 110 -1.44 2.37 -3.98
N PHE A 111 -0.31 3.07 -3.92
CA PHE A 111 0.96 2.48 -3.49
C PHE A 111 0.91 2.09 -2.01
N GLY A 112 0.26 2.92 -1.17
CA GLY A 112 0.04 2.64 0.24
C GLY A 112 -0.83 1.39 0.46
N ILE A 113 -1.93 1.24 -0.28
CA ILE A 113 -2.78 0.03 -0.22
C ILE A 113 -2.00 -1.20 -0.70
N GLY A 114 -1.25 -1.08 -1.79
CA GLY A 114 -0.35 -2.15 -2.26
C GLY A 114 0.64 -2.58 -1.17
N GLY A 115 1.27 -1.62 -0.50
CA GLY A 115 2.16 -1.88 0.63
C GLY A 115 1.45 -2.55 1.81
N LEU A 116 0.24 -2.11 2.16
CA LEU A 116 -0.58 -2.72 3.21
C LEU A 116 -0.90 -4.20 2.92
N ILE A 117 -1.24 -4.52 1.67
CA ILE A 117 -1.45 -5.91 1.23
C ILE A 117 -0.15 -6.70 1.39
N GLY A 118 0.99 -6.13 0.98
CA GLY A 118 2.29 -6.73 1.18
C GLY A 118 2.60 -7.04 2.64
N VAL A 119 2.35 -6.09 3.53
CA VAL A 119 2.55 -6.25 4.98
C VAL A 119 1.66 -7.37 5.53
N LEU A 120 0.38 -7.41 5.14
CA LEU A 120 -0.58 -8.44 5.56
C LEU A 120 -0.14 -9.85 5.16
N VAL A 121 0.54 -10.01 4.02
CA VAL A 121 1.06 -11.31 3.56
C VAL A 121 2.43 -11.63 4.20
N SER A 122 3.30 -10.63 4.32
CA SER A 122 4.66 -10.80 4.84
C SER A 122 4.72 -11.09 6.34
N ILE A 123 3.82 -10.50 7.15
CA ILE A 123 3.79 -10.70 8.60
C ILE A 123 3.53 -12.19 8.97
N PRO A 124 2.48 -12.85 8.46
CA PRO A 124 2.28 -14.28 8.69
C PRO A 124 3.47 -15.12 8.24
N LEU A 125 4.08 -14.78 7.10
CA LEU A 125 5.22 -15.50 6.56
C LEU A 125 6.44 -15.47 7.50
N MET A 126 6.69 -14.34 8.18
CA MET A 126 7.74 -14.24 9.19
C MET A 126 7.35 -14.85 10.55
N LEU A 127 6.09 -14.70 10.98
CA LEU A 127 5.67 -15.07 12.33
C LEU A 127 5.22 -16.53 12.48
N LEU A 128 4.62 -17.14 11.44
CA LEU A 128 4.16 -18.53 11.47
C LEU A 128 5.30 -19.52 11.77
N PRO A 129 6.48 -19.44 11.13
CA PRO A 129 7.60 -20.31 11.45
C PRO A 129 8.03 -20.17 12.93
N PHE A 130 8.05 -18.94 13.45
CA PHE A 130 8.43 -18.67 14.84
C PHE A 130 7.44 -19.31 15.83
N LEU A 131 6.14 -19.15 15.59
CA LEU A 131 5.09 -19.73 16.43
C LEU A 131 5.08 -21.27 16.38
N LEU A 132 5.26 -21.85 15.19
CA LEU A 132 5.30 -23.31 15.01
C LEU A 132 6.54 -23.94 15.66
N ILE A 133 7.71 -23.31 15.55
CA ILE A 133 8.94 -23.77 16.20
C ILE A 133 8.83 -23.66 17.73
N ARG A 134 8.17 -22.61 18.24
CA ARG A 134 7.96 -22.42 19.69
C ARG A 134 7.00 -23.47 20.26
N LYS A 135 5.91 -23.81 19.56
CA LYS A 135 4.92 -24.81 20.04
C LYS A 135 5.49 -26.22 20.14
N ARG A 136 6.45 -26.61 19.27
CA ARG A 136 7.14 -27.90 19.38
C ARG A 136 8.06 -28.05 20.59
N LYS A 137 8.30 -26.96 21.34
CA LYS A 137 9.15 -26.96 22.53
C LYS A 137 8.40 -27.07 23.86
N LEU A 138 7.07 -27.20 23.88
CA LEU A 138 6.38 -27.63 25.10
C LEU A 138 6.50 -29.16 25.19
N PRO A 139 7.30 -29.70 26.12
CA PRO A 139 7.19 -31.12 26.45
C PRO A 139 5.82 -31.33 27.09
N THR A 140 4.99 -32.14 26.45
CA THR A 140 3.98 -32.94 27.14
C THR A 140 4.74 -33.88 28.07
N GLY A 141 4.93 -33.45 29.32
CA GLY A 141 5.18 -34.34 30.45
C GLY A 141 3.89 -35.00 30.88
#